data_AF-A0A3N7HDM6-F1
#
_entry.id   AF-A0A3N7HDM6-F1
#
_cell.length_a   1.000
_cell.length_b   1.000
_cell.length_c   1.000
_cell.angle_alpha   90.00
_cell.angle_beta   90.00
_cell.angle_gamma   90.00
#
_symmetry.space_group_name_H-M   'P 1'
#
loop_
_entity.id
_entity.type
_entity.pdbx_description
1 polymer ?
#
loop_
_entity_poly.entity_id
_entity_poly.type
_entity_poly.pdbx_seq_one_letter_code
_entity_poly.pdbx_strand_id
1 'polypeptide(L)'
;MKTIKYLLILCWLLTGVFAGAQEADLSYARHIVKKLASPGFNGRGYRKDGDKKAAAFIAKTFEKQGVAPLFGDTYYQPFELGANTFPGKLRVALNDRNLKPGVDFIVWSGSPAVKGQFP
;
A
#
# COMPACT_ATOMS: atom_id res chain seq x y z
N MET A 1 -34.13 -5.23 -42.94
CA MET A 1 -32.81 -4.58 -43.19
C MET A 1 -32.56 -3.34 -42.30
N LYS A 2 -33.49 -2.38 -42.20
CA LYS A 2 -33.29 -1.18 -41.36
C LYS A 2 -33.09 -1.49 -39.86
N THR A 3 -33.84 -2.43 -39.31
CA THR A 3 -33.73 -2.92 -37.92
C THR A 3 -32.35 -3.52 -37.60
N ILE A 4 -31.80 -4.33 -38.50
CA ILE A 4 -30.45 -4.91 -38.35
C ILE A 4 -29.39 -3.80 -38.34
N LYS A 5 -29.56 -2.76 -39.19
CA LYS A 5 -28.65 -1.60 -39.20
C LYS A 5 -28.65 -0.84 -37.88
N TYR A 6 -29.81 -0.61 -37.27
CA TYR A 6 -29.90 0.03 -35.96
C TYR A 6 -29.33 -0.85 -34.84
N LEU A 7 -29.52 -2.16 -34.91
CA LEU A 7 -28.96 -3.12 -33.95
C LEU A 7 -27.42 -3.13 -33.99
N LEU A 8 -26.83 -3.08 -35.19
CA LEU A 8 -25.38 -3.03 -35.38
C LEU A 8 -24.79 -1.70 -34.88
N ILE A 9 -25.47 -0.58 -35.11
CA ILE A 9 -25.07 0.74 -34.58
C ILE A 9 -25.13 0.75 -33.05
N LEU A 10 -26.17 0.19 -32.45
CA LEU A 10 -26.30 0.07 -30.99
C LEU A 10 -25.21 -0.82 -30.40
N CYS A 11 -24.90 -1.94 -31.04
CA CYS A 11 -23.83 -2.85 -30.61
C CYS A 11 -22.46 -2.15 -30.67
N TRP A 12 -22.20 -1.38 -31.73
CA TRP A 12 -20.97 -0.60 -31.87
C TRP A 12 -20.86 0.50 -30.80
N LEU A 13 -21.94 1.23 -30.51
CA LEU A 13 -21.99 2.21 -29.43
C LEU A 13 -21.73 1.58 -28.06
N LEU A 14 -22.28 0.38 -27.80
CA LEU A 14 -22.04 -0.35 -26.57
C LEU A 14 -20.57 -0.79 -26.43
N THR A 15 -19.91 -1.21 -27.51
CA THR A 15 -18.47 -1.58 -27.45
C THR A 15 -17.55 -0.40 -27.10
N GLY A 16 -17.90 0.83 -27.48
CA GLY A 16 -17.13 2.03 -27.11
C GLY A 16 -17.16 2.33 -25.61
N VAL A 17 -18.26 1.96 -24.92
CA VAL A 17 -18.42 2.17 -23.47
C VAL A 17 -17.51 1.22 -22.67
N PHE A 18 -17.31 -0.03 -23.13
CA PHE A 18 -16.46 -1.00 -22.45
C PHE A 18 -14.96 -0.64 -22.50
N ALA A 19 -14.50 0.01 -23.57
CA ALA A 19 -13.10 0.46 -23.66
C ALA A 19 -12.77 1.57 -22.65
N GLY A 20 -13.70 2.48 -22.37
CA GLY A 20 -13.52 3.55 -21.39
C GLY A 20 -13.47 3.08 -19.93
N ALA A 21 -14.10 1.94 -19.63
CA ALA A 21 -14.13 1.39 -18.28
C ALA A 21 -12.73 0.94 -17.78
N GLN A 22 -11.90 0.42 -18.68
CA GLN A 22 -10.56 -0.08 -18.32
C GLN A 22 -9.61 1.04 -17.86
N GLU A 23 -9.68 2.21 -18.50
CA GLU A 23 -8.86 3.37 -18.11
C GLU A 23 -9.31 3.96 -16.77
N ALA A 24 -10.61 3.94 -16.49
CA ALA A 24 -11.15 4.37 -15.20
C ALA A 24 -10.60 3.49 -14.06
N ASP A 25 -10.62 2.17 -14.22
CA ASP A 25 -10.08 1.23 -13.22
C ASP A 25 -8.57 1.40 -13.02
N LEU A 26 -7.82 1.57 -14.12
CA LEU A 26 -6.38 1.79 -14.04
C LEU A 26 -6.04 3.11 -13.34
N SER A 27 -6.77 4.19 -13.64
CA SER A 27 -6.59 5.48 -12.99
C SER A 27 -6.87 5.41 -11.48
N TYR A 28 -7.91 4.66 -11.09
CA TYR A 28 -8.25 4.42 -9.70
C TYR A 28 -7.18 3.58 -9.00
N ALA A 29 -6.72 2.48 -9.61
CA ALA A 29 -5.64 1.66 -9.07
C ALA A 29 -4.36 2.48 -8.84
N ARG A 30 -3.98 3.32 -9.82
CA ARG A 30 -2.86 4.26 -9.69
C ARG A 30 -3.07 5.24 -8.54
N HIS A 31 -4.28 5.77 -8.35
CA HIS A 31 -4.61 6.64 -7.23
C HIS A 31 -4.41 5.95 -5.87
N ILE A 32 -4.93 4.72 -5.73
CA ILE A 32 -4.80 3.92 -4.50
C ILE A 32 -3.32 3.67 -4.18
N VAL A 33 -2.55 3.20 -5.17
CA VAL A 33 -1.10 2.97 -5.01
C VAL A 33 -0.38 4.27 -4.66
N LYS A 34 -0.65 5.37 -5.36
CA LYS A 34 -0.04 6.68 -5.09
C LYS A 34 -0.32 7.15 -3.66
N LYS A 35 -1.55 6.96 -3.17
CA LYS A 35 -1.93 7.36 -1.81
C LYS A 35 -1.21 6.49 -0.77
N LEU A 36 -1.28 5.17 -0.89
CA LEU A 36 -0.67 4.20 0.03
C LEU A 36 0.86 4.21 0.00
N ALA A 37 1.48 4.64 -1.10
CA ALA A 37 2.92 4.84 -1.22
C ALA A 37 3.38 6.27 -0.89
N SER A 38 2.45 7.17 -0.55
CA SER A 38 2.82 8.56 -0.24
C SER A 38 3.60 8.66 1.08
N PRO A 39 4.43 9.70 1.26
CA PRO A 39 5.17 9.93 2.50
C PRO A 39 4.28 9.94 3.76
N GLY A 40 3.02 10.38 3.65
CA GLY A 40 2.06 10.40 4.76
C GLY A 40 1.75 9.02 5.36
N PHE A 41 1.90 7.95 4.58
CA PHE A 41 1.69 6.57 5.03
C PHE A 41 2.97 5.90 5.54
N ASN A 42 4.11 6.61 5.57
CA ASN A 42 5.39 6.13 6.13
C ASN A 42 5.80 4.73 5.62
N GLY A 43 5.54 4.43 4.34
CA GLY A 43 5.85 3.13 3.75
C GLY A 43 4.97 1.97 4.25
N ARG A 44 3.88 2.26 4.97
CA ARG A 44 2.93 1.27 5.54
C ARG A 44 3.54 0.37 6.61
N GLY A 45 4.70 0.76 7.16
CA GLY A 45 5.34 0.04 8.25
C GLY A 45 4.76 0.44 9.62
N TYR A 46 5.08 -0.35 10.64
CA TYR A 46 4.70 -0.12 12.03
C TYR A 46 5.35 1.11 12.67
N ARG A 47 6.28 1.79 11.97
CA ARG A 47 6.85 3.06 12.41
C ARG A 47 5.88 4.21 12.10
N LYS A 48 5.66 5.11 13.08
CA LYS A 48 4.77 6.28 12.97
C LYS A 48 3.33 5.91 12.56
N ASP A 49 2.88 4.72 12.97
CA ASP A 49 1.55 4.17 12.68
C ASP A 49 1.22 4.14 11.18
N GLY A 50 2.22 3.88 10.33
CA GLY A 50 2.03 3.83 8.87
C GLY A 50 1.10 2.69 8.45
N ASP A 51 1.25 1.55 9.09
CA ASP A 51 0.37 0.38 9.02
C ASP A 51 -1.08 0.70 9.42
N LYS A 52 -1.30 1.34 10.57
CA LYS A 52 -2.64 1.72 11.05
C LYS A 52 -3.30 2.74 10.14
N LYS A 53 -2.55 3.72 9.64
CA LYS A 53 -3.05 4.69 8.64
C LYS A 53 -3.46 3.98 7.35
N ALA A 54 -2.67 3.01 6.89
CA ALA A 54 -3.00 2.20 5.71
C ALA A 54 -4.27 1.38 5.95
N ALA A 55 -4.38 0.70 7.09
CA ALA A 55 -5.56 -0.07 7.46
C ALA A 55 -6.83 0.80 7.51
N ALA A 56 -6.75 1.99 8.12
CA ALA A 56 -7.87 2.94 8.16
C ALA A 56 -8.30 3.42 6.76
N PHE A 57 -7.33 3.71 5.89
CA PHE A 57 -7.61 4.11 4.51
C PHE A 57 -8.29 2.99 3.70
N ILE A 58 -7.80 1.74 3.84
CA ILE A 58 -8.33 0.59 3.12
C ILE A 58 -9.76 0.28 3.60
N ALA A 59 -10.00 0.25 4.91
CA ALA A 59 -11.33 0.01 5.48
C ALA A 59 -12.36 1.03 4.96
N LYS A 60 -12.03 2.32 5.00
CA LYS A 60 -12.91 3.38 4.45
C LYS A 60 -13.14 3.23 2.95
N THR A 61 -12.15 2.72 2.22
CA THR A 61 -12.27 2.48 0.78
C THR A 61 -13.24 1.32 0.50
N PHE A 62 -13.16 0.23 1.26
CA PHE A 62 -14.10 -0.88 1.17
C PHE A 62 -15.52 -0.47 1.55
N GLU A 63 -15.69 0.25 2.64
CA GLU A 63 -16.98 0.81 3.06
C GLU A 63 -17.60 1.67 1.95
N LYS A 64 -16.81 2.59 1.38
CA LYS A 64 -17.26 3.46 0.28
C LYS A 64 -17.68 2.67 -0.96
N GLN A 65 -17.07 1.51 -1.21
CA GLN A 65 -17.39 0.65 -2.34
C GLN A 65 -18.55 -0.32 -2.07
N GLY A 66 -19.14 -0.29 -0.87
CA GLY A 66 -20.23 -1.19 -0.49
C GLY A 66 -19.78 -2.63 -0.25
N VAL A 67 -18.49 -2.84 0.00
CA VAL A 67 -17.97 -4.17 0.35
C VAL A 67 -18.45 -4.52 1.75
N ALA A 68 -19.07 -5.70 1.90
CA ALA A 68 -19.51 -6.19 3.19
C ALA A 68 -18.31 -6.51 4.09
N PRO A 69 -18.34 -6.13 5.38
CA PRO A 69 -17.31 -6.54 6.33
C PRO A 69 -17.29 -8.06 6.51
N LEU A 70 -16.08 -8.63 6.68
CA LEU A 70 -15.91 -10.06 6.87
C LEU A 70 -16.08 -10.48 8.34
N PHE A 71 -15.76 -9.60 9.29
CA PHE A 71 -15.72 -9.92 10.72
C PHE A 71 -16.84 -9.18 11.46
N GLY A 72 -18.08 -9.64 11.30
CA GLY A 72 -19.26 -8.95 11.84
C GLY A 72 -19.36 -7.53 11.27
N ASP A 73 -19.56 -6.53 12.11
CA ASP A 73 -19.71 -5.13 11.69
C ASP A 73 -18.38 -4.37 11.53
N THR A 74 -17.25 -5.07 11.41
CA THR A 74 -15.93 -4.44 11.29
C THR A 74 -15.10 -4.93 10.10
N TYR A 75 -14.32 -4.00 9.55
CA TYR A 75 -13.34 -4.24 8.48
C TYR A 75 -11.97 -4.69 9.02
N TYR A 76 -11.83 -4.87 10.33
CA TYR A 76 -10.55 -5.13 10.99
C TYR A 76 -10.48 -6.51 11.62
N GLN A 77 -9.30 -7.12 11.51
CA GLN A 77 -8.89 -8.27 12.32
C GLN A 77 -7.67 -7.84 13.15
N PRO A 78 -7.83 -7.53 14.45
CA PRO A 78 -6.72 -7.08 15.27
C PRO A 78 -5.75 -8.23 15.57
N PHE A 79 -4.46 -7.89 15.63
CA PHE A 79 -3.38 -8.79 16.09
C PHE A 79 -2.28 -7.96 16.76
N GLU A 80 -1.46 -8.61 17.57
CA GLU A 80 -0.30 -7.99 18.19
C GLU A 80 0.95 -8.15 17.33
N LEU A 81 1.73 -7.08 17.20
CA LEU A 81 2.98 -7.07 16.45
C LEU A 81 4.15 -6.69 17.37
N GLY A 82 4.92 -7.69 17.80
CA GLY A 82 6.18 -7.48 18.53
C GLY A 82 7.31 -7.16 17.55
N ALA A 83 7.59 -5.87 17.34
CA ALA A 83 8.70 -5.44 16.48
C ALA A 83 9.46 -4.26 17.10
N ASN A 84 10.78 -4.36 17.16
CA ASN A 84 11.61 -3.24 17.59
C ASN A 84 11.59 -2.14 16.54
N THR A 85 11.58 -0.89 17.01
CA THR A 85 11.82 0.29 16.16
C THR A 85 13.16 0.90 16.52
N PHE A 86 13.81 1.53 15.53
CA PHE A 86 15.13 2.15 15.68
C PHE A 86 15.04 3.67 15.46
N PRO A 87 14.45 4.44 16.39
CA PRO A 87 14.26 5.88 16.22
C PRO A 87 15.55 6.71 16.42
N GLY A 88 16.58 6.11 17.02
CA GLY A 88 17.85 6.76 17.32
C GLY A 88 18.86 6.77 16.17
N LYS A 89 20.07 7.24 16.46
CA LYS A 89 21.19 7.24 15.49
C LYS A 89 21.69 5.81 15.29
N LEU A 90 21.62 5.32 14.05
CA LEU A 90 22.23 4.07 13.61
C LEU A 90 23.57 4.38 12.95
N ARG A 91 24.65 3.70 13.39
CA ARG A 91 25.97 3.83 12.79
C ARG A 91 26.62 2.45 12.67
N VAL A 92 26.90 2.07 11.43
CA VAL A 92 27.73 0.90 11.10
C VAL A 92 28.86 1.41 10.22
N ALA A 93 30.08 1.00 10.52
CA ALA A 93 31.25 1.29 9.70
C ALA A 93 31.97 -0.02 9.42
N LEU A 94 32.43 -0.18 8.18
CA LEU A 94 33.29 -1.27 7.76
C LEU A 94 34.61 -0.65 7.28
N ASN A 95 35.70 -0.97 7.98
CA ASN A 95 36.97 -0.26 7.86
C ASN A 95 36.75 1.26 8.02
N ASP A 96 37.26 2.07 7.10
CA ASP A 96 37.12 3.54 7.13
C ASP A 96 35.83 4.05 6.47
N ARG A 97 34.90 3.16 6.10
CA ARG A 97 33.65 3.53 5.40
C ARG A 97 32.45 3.44 6.33
N ASN A 98 31.79 4.58 6.56
CA ASN A 98 30.45 4.62 7.16
C ASN A 98 29.40 4.11 6.17
N LEU A 99 28.54 3.19 6.63
CA LEU A 99 27.44 2.63 5.86
C LEU A 99 26.14 3.42 6.09
N LYS A 100 25.34 3.57 5.02
CA LYS A 100 24.05 4.26 5.04
C LYS A 100 22.93 3.28 5.40
N PRO A 101 22.22 3.46 6.53
CA PRO A 101 21.07 2.63 6.87
C PRO A 101 19.98 2.70 5.81
N GLY A 102 19.36 1.56 5.49
CA GLY A 102 18.32 1.43 4.46
C GLY A 102 18.85 1.42 3.02
N VAL A 103 20.16 1.60 2.82
CA VAL A 103 20.82 1.53 1.50
C VAL A 103 21.88 0.43 1.51
N ASP A 104 22.86 0.55 2.40
CA ASP A 104 23.97 -0.40 2.52
C ASP A 104 23.61 -1.57 3.46
N PHE A 105 22.67 -1.38 4.39
CA PHE A 105 22.20 -2.42 5.30
C PHE A 105 20.78 -2.14 5.83
N ILE A 106 20.10 -3.20 6.28
CA ILE A 106 18.79 -3.12 6.95
C ILE A 106 18.91 -3.77 8.33
N VAL A 107 18.37 -3.12 9.36
CA VAL A 107 18.31 -3.69 10.71
C VAL A 107 17.09 -4.60 10.81
N TRP A 108 17.28 -5.83 11.29
CA TRP A 108 16.16 -6.72 11.59
C TRP A 108 15.37 -6.14 12.77
N SER A 109 14.05 -6.05 12.64
CA SER A 109 13.10 -5.74 13.72
C SER A 109 13.22 -6.58 15.01
N GLY A 110 13.94 -7.70 15.01
CA GLY A 110 14.22 -8.51 16.21
C GLY A 110 15.57 -8.22 16.85
N SER A 111 16.39 -7.36 16.25
CA SER A 111 17.73 -7.06 16.75
C SER A 111 17.69 -6.32 18.09
N PRO A 112 18.52 -6.69 19.07
CA PRO A 112 18.67 -5.95 20.31
C PRO A 112 19.47 -4.66 20.07
N ALA A 113 19.50 -3.80 21.09
CA ALA A 113 20.45 -2.69 21.11
C ALA A 113 21.88 -3.22 21.23
N VAL A 114 22.76 -2.78 20.33
CA VAL A 114 24.17 -3.19 20.32
C VAL A 114 25.08 -2.00 20.06
N LYS A 115 26.20 -1.94 20.78
CA LYS A 115 27.25 -0.94 20.60
C LYS A 115 28.60 -1.59 20.84
N GLY A 116 29.43 -1.67 19.81
CA GLY A 116 30.76 -2.28 19.91
C GLY A 116 31.51 -2.29 18.59
N GLN A 117 32.71 -2.86 18.63
CA GLN A 117 33.51 -3.22 17.48
C GLN A 117 33.55 -4.74 17.40
N PHE A 118 33.35 -5.29 16.21
CA PHE A 118 33.26 -6.73 15.97
C PHE A 118 34.37 -7.15 15.01
N PRO A 119 34.99 -8.33 15.21
CA PRO A 119 36.07 -8.84 14.37
C PRO A 119 35.59 -9.26 12.98
#